data_AF-A0A132SYV0-F1
#
_entry.id   AF-A0A132SYV0-F1
#
_cell.length_a   1.000
_cell.length_b   1.000
_cell.length_c   1.000
_cell.angle_alpha   90.00
_cell.angle_beta   90.00
_cell.angle_gamma   90.00
#
_symmetry.space_group_name_H-M   'P 1'
#
loop_
_entity.id
_entity.type
_entity.pdbx_description
1 polymer ?
#
loop_
_entity_poly.entity_id
_entity_poly.type
_entity_poly.pdbx_seq_one_letter_code
_entity_poly.pdbx_strand_id
1 'polypeptide(L)'
;MEASQAGRAPAEVRSPQIPAGSGNTFGCLVRFALANIRRRPERFVLSVLGIALAIACVTIVRTVSAGFATTGEASVTEVLGTGQLWVVPAAGVHYDPAAEALVADGPPPAIAVPDGWTATRMLSGVVELDGEAVAVRGSDDVPGGHAMLGSAAAERLSVSDGEQITVGRYNVTVAVEGPGQSMTVPTSVARSAVGENGWWVVHGPAELQQRRDLAQIFGAAVGLPSTPDPAVAPDPAGSGLIYDTVGGTGPLTFEQKYSALFSGKVTGSTLGLISTVGLGLGFVIAVSSFLAAVTERRREFGIMSSIGLADEVLYFFLVESALVFLAAYVVGVAAAGAAVALVIPNIASLGAWLQGAALTAMFLPAMAIVGALVPVHRLLQQRPVSLLGDR
;
A
#
# COMPACT_ATOMS: atom_id res chain seq x y z
N MET A 1 -43.60 49.84 72.74
CA MET A 1 -42.13 49.76 72.92
C MET A 1 -41.82 48.30 73.18
N GLU A 2 -41.54 47.54 72.13
CA GLU A 2 -40.88 46.22 72.18
C GLU A 2 -40.58 45.78 70.74
N ALA A 3 -39.31 45.53 70.46
CA ALA A 3 -38.77 45.23 69.14
C ALA A 3 -38.82 43.72 68.90
N SER A 4 -39.45 43.28 67.81
CA SER A 4 -39.45 41.88 67.38
C SER A 4 -38.28 41.62 66.42
N GLN A 5 -37.40 40.72 66.84
CA GLN A 5 -36.18 40.31 66.15
C GLN A 5 -36.48 39.56 64.85
N ALA A 6 -35.78 39.94 63.78
CA ALA A 6 -35.73 39.22 62.52
C ALA A 6 -35.03 37.85 62.69
N GLY A 7 -35.75 36.77 62.44
CA GLY A 7 -35.22 35.41 62.39
C GLY A 7 -34.36 35.19 61.14
N ARG A 8 -33.08 34.85 61.36
CA ARG A 8 -32.14 34.38 60.34
C ARG A 8 -32.63 33.07 59.69
N ALA A 9 -32.62 33.02 58.36
CA ALA A 9 -32.75 31.79 57.59
C ALA A 9 -31.56 30.84 57.85
N PRO A 10 -31.77 29.51 57.92
CA PRO A 10 -30.66 28.57 58.04
C PRO A 10 -29.94 28.42 56.70
N ALA A 11 -28.61 28.41 56.78
CA ALA A 11 -27.67 28.32 55.67
C ALA A 11 -27.88 27.05 54.84
N GLU A 12 -27.82 27.21 53.51
CA GLU A 12 -27.63 26.12 52.56
C GLU A 12 -26.45 25.25 52.99
N VAL A 13 -26.72 23.98 53.29
CA VAL A 13 -25.70 22.95 53.42
C VAL A 13 -25.11 22.74 52.03
N ARG A 14 -24.01 23.43 51.71
CA ARG A 14 -23.16 23.09 50.56
C ARG A 14 -22.64 21.67 50.77
N SER A 15 -23.08 20.74 49.92
CA SER A 15 -22.47 19.42 49.80
C SER A 15 -20.96 19.56 49.66
N PRO A 16 -20.15 18.76 50.38
CA PRO A 16 -18.71 18.82 50.26
C PRO A 16 -18.32 18.51 48.82
N GLN A 17 -17.69 19.48 48.15
CA GLN A 17 -17.08 19.28 46.85
C GLN A 17 -16.01 18.19 47.00
N ILE A 18 -16.22 17.05 46.33
CA ILE A 18 -15.26 15.96 46.25
C ILE A 18 -13.94 16.56 45.73
N PRO A 19 -12.79 16.34 46.40
CA PRO A 19 -11.51 16.87 45.95
C PRO A 19 -11.23 16.34 44.54
N ALA A 20 -11.13 17.24 43.56
CA ALA A 20 -10.60 16.91 42.24
C ALA A 20 -9.12 16.55 42.42
N GLY A 21 -8.84 15.25 42.58
CA GLY A 21 -7.48 14.74 42.68
C GLY A 21 -6.71 15.14 41.43
N SER A 22 -5.62 15.88 41.60
CA SER A 22 -4.68 16.33 40.57
C SER A 22 -3.84 15.19 39.96
N GLY A 23 -4.32 13.95 40.02
CA GLY A 23 -3.73 12.82 39.32
C GLY A 23 -4.20 12.79 37.87
N ASN A 24 -3.30 12.48 36.95
CA ASN A 24 -3.58 12.38 35.52
C ASN A 24 -4.80 11.45 35.28
N THR A 25 -5.99 12.02 35.09
CA THR A 25 -7.28 11.28 35.02
C THR A 25 -7.18 10.16 33.99
N PHE A 26 -6.55 10.44 32.86
CA PHE A 26 -6.25 9.47 31.81
C PHE A 26 -5.41 8.28 32.32
N GLY A 27 -4.37 8.53 33.10
CA GLY A 27 -3.54 7.48 33.69
C GLY A 27 -4.32 6.59 34.68
N CYS A 28 -5.28 7.16 35.41
CA CYS A 28 -6.17 6.38 36.27
C CYS A 28 -7.08 5.45 35.43
N LEU A 29 -7.68 5.98 34.37
CA LEU A 29 -8.51 5.21 33.42
C LEU A 29 -7.71 4.06 32.79
N VAL A 30 -6.50 4.34 32.30
CA VAL A 30 -5.61 3.34 31.69
C VAL A 30 -5.22 2.27 32.70
N ARG A 31 -4.82 2.65 33.91
CA ARG A 31 -4.45 1.68 34.96
C ARG A 31 -5.62 0.78 35.35
N PHE A 32 -6.81 1.34 35.43
CA PHE A 32 -8.04 0.60 35.69
C PHE A 32 -8.35 -0.38 34.55
N ALA A 33 -8.31 0.08 33.30
CA ALA A 33 -8.51 -0.76 32.13
C ALA A 33 -7.50 -1.91 32.07
N LEU A 34 -6.22 -1.64 32.34
CA LEU A 34 -5.17 -2.65 32.38
C LEU A 34 -5.40 -3.70 33.48
N ALA A 35 -5.83 -3.25 34.67
CA ALA A 35 -6.18 -4.15 35.77
C ALA A 35 -7.38 -5.05 35.41
N ASN A 36 -8.33 -4.52 34.64
CA ASN A 36 -9.49 -5.26 34.18
C ASN A 36 -9.12 -6.34 33.15
N ILE A 37 -8.28 -5.98 32.17
CA ILE A 37 -7.73 -6.90 31.17
C ILE A 37 -7.00 -8.08 31.84
N ARG A 38 -6.18 -7.80 32.86
CA ARG A 38 -5.45 -8.84 33.62
C ARG A 38 -6.36 -9.82 34.37
N ARG A 39 -7.59 -9.43 34.72
CA ARG A 39 -8.53 -10.30 35.44
C ARG A 39 -9.21 -11.32 34.51
N ARG A 40 -9.30 -11.05 33.21
CA ARG A 40 -9.96 -11.92 32.22
C ARG A 40 -9.15 -12.00 30.91
N PRO A 41 -7.95 -12.62 30.94
CA PRO A 41 -7.02 -12.61 29.81
C PRO A 41 -7.55 -13.35 28.58
N GLU A 42 -8.32 -14.42 28.76
CA GLU A 42 -8.84 -15.24 27.65
C GLU A 42 -9.66 -14.43 26.64
N ARG A 43 -10.52 -13.54 27.15
CA ARG A 43 -11.37 -12.71 26.29
C ARG A 43 -10.60 -11.63 25.60
N PHE A 44 -9.71 -10.98 26.34
CA PHE A 44 -8.81 -9.98 25.76
C PHE A 44 -8.04 -10.59 24.59
N VAL A 45 -7.45 -11.77 24.79
CA VAL A 45 -6.71 -12.48 23.75
C VAL A 45 -7.63 -12.84 22.57
N LEU A 46 -8.82 -13.37 22.81
CA LEU A 46 -9.74 -13.75 21.72
C LEU A 46 -10.19 -12.54 20.89
N SER A 47 -10.54 -11.41 21.54
CA SER A 47 -10.90 -10.17 20.84
C SER A 47 -9.71 -9.62 20.06
N VAL A 48 -8.53 -9.56 20.70
CA VAL A 48 -7.30 -9.07 20.07
C VAL A 48 -6.95 -9.92 18.85
N LEU A 49 -7.00 -11.25 18.94
CA LEU A 49 -6.69 -12.14 17.81
C LEU A 49 -7.69 -11.98 16.65
N GLY A 50 -8.99 -11.90 16.93
CA GLY A 50 -10.01 -11.70 15.90
C GLY A 50 -9.85 -10.39 15.14
N ILE A 51 -9.61 -9.29 15.87
CA ILE A 51 -9.36 -7.97 15.28
C ILE A 51 -8.00 -7.96 14.57
N ALA A 52 -6.97 -8.52 15.18
CA ALA A 52 -5.62 -8.57 14.62
C ALA A 52 -5.59 -9.35 13.31
N LEU A 53 -6.37 -10.43 13.18
CA LEU A 53 -6.49 -11.18 11.93
C LEU A 53 -7.08 -10.32 10.81
N ALA A 54 -8.18 -9.60 11.07
CA ALA A 54 -8.74 -8.67 10.08
C ALA A 54 -7.74 -7.57 9.68
N ILE A 55 -7.07 -6.96 10.67
CA ILE A 55 -6.04 -5.95 10.44
C ILE A 55 -4.89 -6.55 9.63
N ALA A 56 -4.47 -7.77 9.93
CA ALA A 56 -3.40 -8.45 9.21
C ALA A 56 -3.80 -8.69 7.75
N CYS A 57 -5.00 -9.22 7.48
CA CYS A 57 -5.50 -9.44 6.12
C CYS A 57 -5.52 -8.15 5.29
N VAL A 58 -5.99 -7.04 5.86
CA VAL A 58 -5.99 -5.74 5.16
C VAL A 58 -4.58 -5.23 4.96
N THR A 59 -3.75 -5.27 6.00
CA THR A 59 -2.38 -4.76 5.96
C THR A 59 -1.52 -5.56 4.99
N ILE A 60 -1.67 -6.88 4.89
CA ILE A 60 -0.99 -7.74 3.91
C ILE A 60 -1.31 -7.24 2.50
N VAL A 61 -2.59 -7.13 2.14
CA VAL A 61 -2.98 -6.70 0.80
C VAL A 61 -2.50 -5.28 0.50
N ARG A 62 -2.60 -4.36 1.47
CA ARG A 62 -2.12 -2.98 1.28
C ARG A 62 -0.60 -2.89 1.14
N THR A 63 0.14 -3.71 1.90
CA THR A 63 1.60 -3.79 1.82
C THR A 63 2.03 -4.36 0.48
N VAL A 64 1.45 -5.50 0.07
CA VAL A 64 1.72 -6.12 -1.23
C VAL A 64 1.37 -5.14 -2.35
N SER A 65 0.22 -4.49 -2.29
CA SER A 65 -0.22 -3.50 -3.28
C SER A 65 0.75 -2.32 -3.39
N ALA A 66 1.25 -1.79 -2.27
CA ALA A 66 2.24 -0.71 -2.26
C ALA A 66 3.62 -1.16 -2.79
N GLY A 67 4.02 -2.40 -2.50
CA GLY A 67 5.23 -3.01 -3.04
C GLY A 67 5.17 -3.09 -4.57
N PHE A 68 4.10 -3.68 -5.11
CA PHE A 68 3.87 -3.77 -6.56
C PHE A 68 3.74 -2.38 -7.23
N ALA A 69 3.15 -1.40 -6.53
CA ALA A 69 3.09 -0.03 -7.03
C ALA A 69 4.50 0.57 -7.21
N THR A 70 5.36 0.39 -6.21
CA THR A 70 6.75 0.86 -6.23
C THR A 70 7.54 0.16 -7.34
N THR A 71 7.35 -1.15 -7.49
CA THR A 71 7.95 -1.93 -8.59
C THR A 71 7.50 -1.40 -9.95
N GLY A 72 6.20 -1.16 -10.16
CA GLY A 72 5.69 -0.63 -11.42
C GLY A 72 6.26 0.75 -11.78
N GLU A 73 6.38 1.65 -10.81
CA GLU A 73 7.00 2.97 -10.99
C GLU A 73 8.48 2.85 -11.35
N ALA A 74 9.23 2.00 -10.63
CA ALA A 74 10.64 1.76 -10.87
C ALA A 74 10.89 1.14 -12.25
N SER A 75 10.09 0.15 -12.66
CA SER A 75 10.23 -0.49 -13.98
C SER A 75 9.99 0.48 -15.13
N VAL A 76 8.99 1.37 -15.01
CA VAL A 76 8.76 2.39 -16.04
C VAL A 76 9.88 3.42 -16.05
N THR A 77 10.35 3.87 -14.89
CA THR A 77 11.49 4.81 -14.79
C THR A 77 12.74 4.23 -15.44
N GLU A 78 13.01 2.95 -15.22
CA GLU A 78 14.15 2.24 -15.82
C GLU A 78 14.02 2.15 -17.34
N VAL A 79 12.80 1.99 -17.88
CA VAL A 79 12.55 1.92 -19.33
C VAL A 79 12.64 3.29 -20.00
N LEU A 80 12.02 4.32 -19.40
CA LEU A 80 11.93 5.64 -19.99
C LEU A 80 13.22 6.43 -19.84
N GLY A 81 13.89 6.32 -18.69
CA GLY A 81 14.94 7.26 -18.30
C GLY A 81 14.42 8.70 -18.37
N THR A 82 14.90 9.46 -19.35
CA THR A 82 14.47 10.84 -19.63
C THR A 82 13.54 10.97 -20.85
N GLY A 83 13.12 9.85 -21.43
CA GLY A 83 12.27 9.78 -22.60
C GLY A 83 10.89 10.38 -22.38
N GLN A 84 10.37 11.03 -23.41
CA GLN A 84 9.09 11.76 -23.35
C GLN A 84 7.92 10.96 -23.93
N LEU A 85 8.22 10.06 -24.85
CA LEU A 85 7.22 9.15 -25.43
C LEU A 85 7.78 7.74 -25.43
N TRP A 86 6.90 6.78 -25.16
CA TRP A 86 7.23 5.36 -25.20
C TRP A 86 6.38 4.67 -26.25
N VAL A 87 7.04 4.21 -27.31
CA VAL A 87 6.38 3.56 -28.45
C VAL A 87 6.49 2.06 -28.29
N VAL A 88 5.38 1.43 -27.92
CA VAL A 88 5.31 -0.01 -27.62
C VAL A 88 4.78 -0.80 -28.83
N PRO A 89 5.15 -2.09 -28.96
CA PRO A 89 4.69 -2.93 -30.04
C PRO A 89 3.18 -3.22 -29.93
N ALA A 90 2.56 -3.65 -31.03
CA ALA A 90 1.14 -4.03 -31.06
C ALA A 90 0.80 -5.20 -30.11
N ALA A 91 1.76 -6.11 -29.91
CA ALA A 91 1.65 -7.18 -28.93
C ALA A 91 1.68 -6.69 -27.47
N GLY A 92 2.15 -5.46 -27.25
CA GLY A 92 2.26 -4.84 -25.94
C GLY A 92 3.58 -5.13 -25.20
N VAL A 93 3.53 -4.81 -23.92
CA VAL A 93 4.61 -5.03 -22.96
C VAL A 93 3.99 -5.66 -21.73
N HIS A 94 4.74 -6.53 -21.07
CA HIS A 94 4.37 -7.11 -19.80
C HIS A 94 5.49 -6.96 -18.79
N TYR A 95 5.14 -7.06 -17.51
CA TYR A 95 6.13 -7.19 -16.46
C TYR A 95 6.38 -8.67 -16.22
N ASP A 96 7.63 -9.09 -16.40
CA ASP A 96 8.07 -10.45 -16.12
C ASP A 96 8.46 -10.56 -14.64
N PRO A 97 7.76 -11.38 -13.82
CA PRO A 97 8.03 -11.48 -12.40
C PRO A 97 9.33 -12.23 -12.06
N ALA A 98 9.89 -13.01 -12.98
CA ALA A 98 11.16 -13.71 -12.77
C ALA A 98 12.35 -12.81 -13.11
N ALA A 99 12.24 -12.00 -14.17
CA ALA A 99 13.24 -11.00 -14.52
C ALA A 99 13.12 -9.68 -13.74
N GLU A 100 12.00 -9.49 -13.04
CA GLU A 100 11.62 -8.29 -12.28
C GLU A 100 11.66 -6.98 -13.10
N ALA A 101 11.30 -7.06 -14.37
CA ALA A 101 11.37 -5.93 -15.29
C ALA A 101 10.30 -5.97 -16.36
N LEU A 102 10.07 -4.82 -17.03
CA LEU A 102 9.24 -4.74 -18.22
C LEU A 102 9.94 -5.33 -19.43
N VAL A 103 9.20 -6.12 -20.19
CA VAL A 103 9.66 -6.87 -21.36
C VAL A 103 8.71 -6.65 -22.53
N ALA A 104 9.26 -6.57 -23.74
CA ALA A 104 8.48 -6.38 -24.96
C ALA A 104 7.91 -7.72 -25.47
N ASP A 105 6.64 -7.73 -25.85
CA ASP A 105 5.95 -8.92 -26.38
C ASP A 105 6.07 -9.08 -27.90
N GLY A 106 6.79 -8.17 -28.55
CA GLY A 106 6.98 -8.22 -30.00
C GLY A 106 7.96 -7.17 -30.51
N PRO A 107 8.21 -7.16 -31.84
CA PRO A 107 9.11 -6.19 -32.46
C PRO A 107 8.51 -4.78 -32.40
N PRO A 108 9.34 -3.75 -32.19
CA PRO A 108 8.85 -2.38 -32.12
C PRO A 108 8.26 -1.95 -33.46
N PRO A 109 7.33 -0.98 -33.47
CA PRO A 109 6.72 -0.49 -34.70
C PRO A 109 7.76 0.07 -35.67
N ALA A 110 7.56 -0.16 -36.97
CA ALA A 110 8.38 0.46 -38.01
C ALA A 110 7.99 1.94 -38.15
N ILE A 111 8.86 2.84 -37.71
CA ILE A 111 8.64 4.29 -37.74
C ILE A 111 9.72 4.99 -38.56
N ALA A 112 9.31 6.01 -39.31
CA ALA A 112 10.24 6.98 -39.90
C ALA A 112 10.35 8.16 -38.93
N VAL A 113 11.51 8.29 -38.28
CA VAL A 113 11.73 9.34 -37.27
C VAL A 113 11.71 10.71 -37.96
N PRO A 114 10.82 11.64 -37.59
CA PRO A 114 10.76 12.96 -38.20
C PRO A 114 12.00 13.80 -37.86
N ASP A 115 12.32 14.78 -38.71
CA ASP A 115 13.46 15.68 -38.49
C ASP A 115 13.38 16.38 -37.12
N GLY A 116 14.52 16.42 -36.43
CA GLY A 116 14.65 17.01 -35.08
C GLY A 116 14.18 16.12 -33.93
N TRP A 117 13.57 14.96 -34.21
CA TRP A 117 13.24 13.98 -33.18
C TRP A 117 14.38 12.97 -32.99
N THR A 118 14.55 12.48 -31.78
CA THR A 118 15.44 11.35 -31.49
C THR A 118 14.61 10.17 -31.02
N ALA A 119 14.77 9.01 -31.65
CA ALA A 119 14.13 7.78 -31.24
C ALA A 119 15.19 6.70 -31.06
N THR A 120 15.34 6.23 -29.83
CA THR A 120 16.30 5.17 -29.48
C THR A 120 15.56 3.84 -29.46
N ARG A 121 15.99 2.89 -30.30
CA ARG A 121 15.45 1.54 -30.30
C ARG A 121 16.05 0.79 -29.12
N MET A 122 15.22 0.31 -28.21
CA MET A 122 15.65 -0.59 -27.15
C MET A 122 15.14 -1.98 -27.47
N LEU A 123 16.05 -2.88 -27.84
CA LEU A 123 15.72 -4.30 -27.86
C LEU A 123 15.45 -4.76 -26.42
N SER A 124 14.47 -5.64 -26.23
CA SER A 124 14.05 -6.11 -24.91
C SER A 124 13.61 -7.56 -24.97
N GLY A 125 14.08 -8.33 -24.01
CA GLY A 125 13.66 -9.72 -23.78
C GLY A 125 14.25 -10.25 -22.49
N VAL A 126 14.05 -11.54 -22.25
CA VAL A 126 14.59 -12.24 -21.08
C VAL A 126 15.60 -13.27 -21.54
N VAL A 127 16.71 -13.35 -20.83
CA VAL A 127 17.68 -14.46 -20.94
C VAL A 127 17.79 -15.14 -19.59
N GLU A 128 18.28 -16.37 -19.59
CA GLU A 128 18.59 -17.10 -18.37
C GLU A 128 20.11 -17.06 -18.15
N LEU A 129 20.55 -16.56 -17.00
CA LEU A 129 21.95 -16.54 -16.56
C LEU A 129 22.03 -17.38 -15.28
N ASP A 130 22.76 -18.48 -15.31
CA ASP A 130 22.94 -19.39 -14.17
C ASP A 130 21.63 -19.81 -13.47
N GLY A 131 20.56 -19.99 -14.24
CA GLY A 131 19.23 -20.40 -13.74
C GLY A 131 18.34 -19.24 -13.30
N GLU A 132 18.84 -18.00 -13.38
CA GLU A 132 18.10 -16.79 -13.03
C GLU A 132 17.67 -16.04 -14.30
N ALA A 133 16.40 -15.65 -14.35
CA ALA A 133 15.88 -14.84 -15.45
C ALA A 133 16.39 -13.39 -15.34
N VAL A 134 16.87 -12.81 -16.44
CA VAL A 134 17.41 -11.45 -16.49
C VAL A 134 16.86 -10.74 -17.70
N ALA A 135 16.27 -9.56 -17.49
CA ALA A 135 15.83 -8.73 -18.60
C ALA A 135 17.05 -8.11 -19.29
N VAL A 136 17.19 -8.35 -20.59
CA VAL A 136 18.28 -7.81 -21.40
C VAL A 136 17.74 -6.69 -22.27
N ARG A 137 18.47 -5.58 -22.29
CA ARG A 137 18.20 -4.42 -23.11
C ARG A 137 19.33 -4.17 -24.10
N GLY A 138 18.98 -3.79 -25.33
CA GLY A 138 19.96 -3.36 -26.33
C GLY A 138 20.18 -1.86 -26.27
N SER A 139 21.44 -1.43 -26.25
CA SER A 139 21.81 -0.03 -26.47
C SER A 139 23.05 0.07 -27.36
N ASP A 140 23.09 1.07 -28.23
CA ASP A 140 24.26 1.40 -29.05
C ASP A 140 25.32 2.19 -28.26
N ASP A 141 24.96 2.69 -27.08
CA ASP A 141 25.88 3.43 -26.18
C ASP A 141 26.80 2.49 -25.39
N VAL A 142 26.47 1.19 -25.31
CA VAL A 142 27.29 0.21 -24.59
C VAL A 142 28.43 -0.28 -25.48
N PRO A 143 29.71 -0.13 -25.05
CA PRO A 143 30.84 -0.61 -25.83
C PRO A 143 30.82 -2.13 -26.05
N GLY A 144 31.33 -2.57 -27.21
CA GLY A 144 31.49 -3.99 -27.51
C GLY A 144 32.31 -4.72 -26.44
N GLY A 145 31.83 -5.88 -26.00
CA GLY A 145 32.47 -6.68 -24.95
C GLY A 145 32.16 -6.21 -23.52
N HIS A 146 31.34 -5.17 -23.34
CA HIS A 146 30.87 -4.71 -22.05
C HIS A 146 29.35 -4.93 -21.90
N ALA A 147 28.89 -4.99 -20.66
CA ALA A 147 27.47 -4.94 -20.30
C ALA A 147 27.31 -4.06 -19.06
N MET A 148 26.23 -3.28 -19.01
CA MET A 148 25.85 -2.50 -17.84
C MET A 148 24.77 -3.28 -17.09
N LEU A 149 25.01 -3.64 -15.83
CA LEU A 149 24.08 -4.38 -15.01
C LEU A 149 23.56 -3.49 -13.88
N GLY A 150 22.23 -3.39 -13.75
CA GLY A 150 21.64 -2.66 -12.63
C GLY A 150 22.04 -3.28 -11.29
N SER A 151 22.22 -2.45 -10.26
CA SER A 151 22.73 -2.91 -8.97
C SER A 151 21.85 -3.97 -8.29
N ALA A 152 20.53 -3.93 -8.49
CA ALA A 152 19.61 -4.93 -7.92
C ALA A 152 19.69 -6.27 -8.67
N ALA A 153 19.87 -6.23 -10.00
CA ALA A 153 20.17 -7.44 -10.78
C ALA A 153 21.53 -8.04 -10.39
N ALA A 154 22.55 -7.22 -10.18
CA ALA A 154 23.88 -7.67 -9.75
C ALA A 154 23.83 -8.38 -8.39
N GLU A 155 23.11 -7.82 -7.42
CA GLU A 155 22.90 -8.47 -6.11
C GLU A 155 22.16 -9.80 -6.24
N ARG A 156 21.07 -9.85 -7.02
CA ARG A 156 20.29 -11.07 -7.25
C ARG A 156 21.11 -12.17 -7.93
N LEU A 157 21.92 -11.80 -8.91
CA LEU A 157 22.78 -12.73 -9.66
C LEU A 157 24.09 -13.04 -8.92
N SER A 158 24.38 -12.37 -7.80
CA SER A 158 25.68 -12.43 -7.11
C SER A 158 26.87 -12.07 -8.02
N VAL A 159 26.66 -11.16 -8.97
CA VAL A 159 27.67 -10.70 -9.95
C VAL A 159 28.35 -9.44 -9.44
N SER A 160 29.68 -9.42 -9.50
CA SER A 160 30.50 -8.28 -9.09
C SER A 160 30.86 -7.35 -10.25
N ASP A 161 31.19 -6.10 -9.93
CA ASP A 161 31.74 -5.15 -10.91
C ASP A 161 33.06 -5.68 -11.51
N GLY A 162 33.17 -5.61 -12.84
CA GLY A 162 34.30 -6.16 -13.61
C GLY A 162 34.24 -7.66 -13.88
N GLU A 163 33.23 -8.38 -13.39
CA GLU A 163 33.06 -9.81 -13.63
C GLU A 163 32.73 -10.10 -15.10
N GLN A 164 33.17 -11.25 -15.61
CA GLN A 164 32.82 -11.69 -16.96
C GLN A 164 31.67 -12.69 -16.91
N ILE A 165 30.60 -12.39 -17.62
CA ILE A 165 29.43 -13.26 -17.76
C ILE A 165 29.20 -13.61 -19.22
N THR A 166 28.50 -14.72 -19.47
CA THR A 166 28.16 -15.17 -20.82
C THR A 166 26.70 -14.82 -21.12
N VAL A 167 26.47 -13.99 -22.13
CA VAL A 167 25.13 -13.62 -22.60
C VAL A 167 24.92 -14.22 -23.98
N GLY A 168 24.14 -15.30 -24.03
CA GLY A 168 24.00 -16.12 -25.23
C GLY A 168 25.34 -16.74 -25.62
N ARG A 169 25.98 -16.24 -26.69
CA ARG A 169 27.30 -16.70 -27.15
C ARG A 169 28.43 -15.70 -26.91
N TYR A 170 28.14 -14.58 -26.26
CA TYR A 170 29.07 -13.47 -26.09
C TYR A 170 29.54 -13.42 -24.63
N ASN A 171 30.85 -13.27 -24.44
CA ASN A 171 31.40 -12.95 -23.13
C ASN A 171 31.46 -11.44 -23.00
N VAL A 172 30.88 -10.92 -21.92
CA VAL A 172 30.82 -9.49 -21.63
C VAL A 172 31.38 -9.23 -20.24
N THR A 173 32.15 -8.15 -20.10
CA THR A 173 32.59 -7.62 -18.81
C THR A 173 31.51 -6.71 -18.25
N VAL A 174 31.03 -7.03 -17.06
CA VAL A 174 29.95 -6.33 -16.38
C VAL A 174 30.49 -5.07 -15.71
N ALA A 175 29.83 -3.95 -15.95
CA ALA A 175 29.90 -2.74 -15.14
C ALA A 175 28.60 -2.64 -14.34
N VAL A 176 28.68 -2.57 -13.02
CA VAL A 176 27.49 -2.42 -12.17
C VAL A 176 27.13 -0.94 -12.09
N GLU A 177 26.10 -0.53 -12.82
CA GLU A 177 25.71 0.87 -12.98
C GLU A 177 24.20 1.08 -12.84
N GLY A 178 23.84 2.10 -12.06
CA GLY A 178 22.46 2.52 -11.85
C GLY A 178 21.61 1.55 -11.02
N PRO A 179 20.45 2.02 -10.52
CA PRO A 179 19.45 1.14 -9.96
C PRO A 179 18.72 0.40 -11.09
N GLY A 180 18.37 -0.86 -10.90
CA GLY A 180 17.60 -1.59 -11.90
C GLY A 180 17.72 -3.10 -11.82
N GLN A 181 16.79 -3.77 -12.49
CA GLN A 181 16.71 -5.22 -12.60
C GLN A 181 17.14 -5.73 -13.99
N SER A 182 17.47 -4.81 -14.90
CA SER A 182 17.90 -5.15 -16.26
C SER A 182 19.40 -5.08 -16.47
N MET A 183 19.84 -5.78 -17.50
CA MET A 183 21.19 -5.72 -18.06
C MET A 183 21.12 -5.07 -19.44
N THR A 184 21.89 -4.00 -19.65
CA THR A 184 22.03 -3.35 -20.96
C THR A 184 23.30 -3.84 -21.64
N VAL A 185 23.18 -4.38 -22.84
CA VAL A 185 24.28 -4.91 -23.66
C VAL A 185 24.29 -4.21 -25.03
N PRO A 186 25.37 -4.33 -25.82
CA PRO A 186 25.40 -3.80 -27.18
C PRO A 186 24.23 -4.35 -28.00
N THR A 187 23.62 -3.52 -28.85
CA THR A 187 22.46 -3.90 -29.67
C THR A 187 22.69 -5.20 -30.47
N SER A 188 23.91 -5.46 -30.92
CA SER A 188 24.28 -6.70 -31.62
C SER A 188 24.18 -7.95 -30.73
N VAL A 189 24.58 -7.83 -29.46
CA VAL A 189 24.48 -8.89 -28.45
C VAL A 189 23.01 -9.11 -28.08
N ALA A 190 22.28 -8.04 -27.76
CA ALA A 190 20.85 -8.12 -27.44
C ALA A 190 20.06 -8.80 -28.57
N ARG A 191 20.27 -8.38 -29.82
CA ARG A 191 19.61 -8.97 -30.99
C ARG A 191 19.83 -10.47 -31.11
N SER A 192 21.05 -10.92 -30.81
CA SER A 192 21.38 -12.35 -30.87
C SER A 192 20.74 -13.16 -29.73
N ALA A 193 20.53 -12.54 -28.57
CA ALA A 193 20.08 -13.20 -27.37
C ALA A 193 18.55 -13.22 -27.25
N VAL A 194 17.90 -12.11 -27.59
CA VAL A 194 16.45 -11.90 -27.40
C VAL A 194 15.69 -11.59 -28.70
N GLY A 195 16.37 -11.57 -29.84
CA GLY A 195 15.75 -11.31 -31.14
C GLY A 195 15.42 -9.84 -31.40
N GLU A 196 14.33 -9.58 -32.11
CA GLU A 196 13.95 -8.23 -32.56
C GLU A 196 12.94 -7.53 -31.64
N ASN A 197 12.54 -8.19 -30.55
CA ASN A 197 11.58 -7.66 -29.59
C ASN A 197 12.10 -6.37 -28.96
N GLY A 198 11.22 -5.39 -28.73
CA GLY A 198 11.62 -4.11 -28.17
C GLY A 198 10.58 -3.02 -28.31
N TRP A 199 10.99 -1.81 -27.95
CA TRP A 199 10.20 -0.59 -28.05
C TRP A 199 11.09 0.57 -28.50
N TRP A 200 10.48 1.73 -28.73
CA TRP A 200 11.22 2.99 -28.88
C TRP A 200 11.01 3.87 -27.65
N VAL A 201 12.09 4.52 -27.24
CA VAL A 201 12.04 5.67 -26.34
C VAL A 201 12.36 6.90 -27.18
N VAL A 202 11.47 7.90 -27.13
CA VAL A 202 11.53 9.05 -28.04
C VAL A 202 11.65 10.34 -27.25
N HIS A 203 12.52 11.22 -27.74
CA HIS A 203 12.73 12.58 -27.26
C HIS A 203 12.30 13.57 -28.33
N GLY A 204 11.45 14.52 -27.95
CA GLY A 204 11.08 15.63 -28.79
C GLY A 204 12.21 16.65 -28.92
N PRO A 205 12.22 17.43 -30.02
CA PRO A 205 13.15 18.54 -30.20
C PRO A 205 13.02 19.54 -29.04
N ALA A 206 14.13 20.18 -28.67
CA ALA A 206 14.25 21.01 -27.47
C ALA A 206 13.15 22.09 -27.36
N GLU A 207 12.71 22.65 -28.50
CA GLU A 207 11.68 23.68 -28.58
C GLU A 207 10.27 23.17 -28.24
N LEU A 208 10.02 21.87 -28.43
CA LEU A 208 8.71 21.25 -28.24
C LEU A 208 8.59 20.50 -26.90
N GLN A 209 9.68 20.32 -26.15
CA GLN A 209 9.71 19.46 -24.95
C GLN A 209 8.71 19.84 -23.85
N GLN A 210 8.27 21.09 -23.79
CA GLN A 210 7.28 21.56 -22.81
C GLN A 210 5.84 21.53 -23.33
N ARG A 211 5.62 21.11 -24.59
CA ARG A 211 4.28 21.04 -25.17
C ARG A 211 3.55 19.81 -24.67
N ARG A 212 2.25 19.99 -24.40
CA ARG A 212 1.36 18.91 -23.96
C ARG A 212 0.78 18.08 -25.11
N ASP A 213 1.08 18.46 -26.35
CA ASP A 213 0.60 17.79 -27.57
C ASP A 213 1.71 17.06 -28.36
N LEU A 214 2.84 16.77 -27.70
CA LEU A 214 3.99 16.08 -28.30
C LEU A 214 3.60 14.73 -28.91
N ALA A 215 2.81 13.93 -28.20
CA ALA A 215 2.42 12.61 -28.67
C ALA A 215 1.48 12.65 -29.88
N GLN A 216 0.64 13.69 -30.00
CA GLN A 216 -0.23 13.90 -31.16
C GLN A 216 0.61 14.33 -32.37
N ILE A 217 1.59 15.22 -32.18
CA ILE A 217 2.49 15.66 -33.26
C ILE A 217 3.30 14.47 -33.78
N PHE A 218 3.97 13.74 -32.89
CA PHE A 218 4.77 12.58 -33.25
C PHE A 218 3.91 11.47 -33.86
N GLY A 219 2.79 11.13 -33.21
CA GLY A 219 1.86 10.09 -33.67
C GLY A 219 1.28 10.38 -35.05
N ALA A 220 0.94 11.63 -35.36
CA ALA A 220 0.49 12.02 -36.70
C ALA A 220 1.61 11.85 -37.76
N ALA A 221 2.87 12.10 -37.39
CA ALA A 221 4.01 11.97 -38.30
C ALA A 221 4.36 10.49 -38.58
N VAL A 222 4.26 9.61 -37.58
CA VAL A 222 4.61 8.19 -37.71
C VAL A 222 3.42 7.26 -37.96
N GLY A 223 2.19 7.79 -37.96
CA GLY A 223 0.97 7.04 -38.22
C GLY A 223 0.58 6.09 -37.08
N LEU A 224 0.85 6.46 -35.82
CA LEU A 224 0.51 5.64 -34.64
C LEU A 224 -0.49 6.35 -33.73
N PRO A 225 -1.42 5.61 -33.11
CA PRO A 225 -2.27 6.15 -32.06
C PRO A 225 -1.43 6.52 -30.83
N SER A 226 -1.89 7.51 -30.07
CA SER A 226 -1.24 7.95 -28.84
C SER A 226 -2.24 8.11 -27.69
N THR A 227 -1.77 7.85 -26.47
CA THR A 227 -2.56 8.00 -25.24
C THR A 227 -1.67 8.33 -24.04
N PRO A 228 -2.09 9.24 -23.14
CA PRO A 228 -1.44 9.45 -21.85
C PRO A 228 -1.95 8.51 -20.75
N ASP A 229 -2.89 7.60 -21.08
CA ASP A 229 -3.47 6.65 -20.15
C ASP A 229 -2.79 5.27 -20.29
N PRO A 230 -1.99 4.83 -19.28
CA PRO A 230 -1.34 3.53 -19.31
C PRO A 230 -2.30 2.33 -19.22
N ALA A 231 -3.59 2.55 -18.93
CA ALA A 231 -4.58 1.49 -18.88
C ALA A 231 -5.01 1.01 -20.29
N VAL A 232 -4.76 1.82 -21.31
CA VAL A 232 -5.10 1.52 -22.70
C VAL A 232 -4.07 0.57 -23.29
N ALA A 233 -4.45 -0.67 -23.55
CA ALA A 233 -3.59 -1.63 -24.23
C ALA A 233 -3.48 -1.32 -25.73
N PRO A 234 -2.34 -1.62 -26.39
CA PRO A 234 -2.24 -1.56 -27.84
C PRO A 234 -3.25 -2.48 -28.52
N ASP A 235 -3.72 -2.10 -29.70
CA ASP A 235 -4.53 -2.99 -30.55
C ASP A 235 -3.64 -4.12 -31.10
N PRO A 236 -3.91 -5.41 -30.80
CA PRO A 236 -3.11 -6.52 -31.31
C PRO A 236 -3.14 -6.64 -32.84
N ALA A 237 -4.16 -6.10 -33.51
CA ALA A 237 -4.25 -6.04 -34.97
C ALA A 237 -3.62 -4.76 -35.56
N GLY A 238 -3.23 -3.81 -34.70
CA GLY A 238 -2.62 -2.55 -35.08
C GLY A 238 -1.11 -2.63 -35.30
N SER A 239 -0.48 -1.48 -35.46
CA SER A 239 0.97 -1.35 -35.66
C SER A 239 1.74 -1.05 -34.38
N GLY A 240 1.07 -0.63 -33.30
CA GLY A 240 1.67 -0.25 -32.01
C GLY A 240 0.90 0.89 -31.34
N LEU A 241 1.44 1.40 -30.24
CA LEU A 241 0.85 2.49 -29.48
C LEU A 241 1.94 3.40 -28.91
N ILE A 242 1.67 4.70 -28.87
CA ILE A 242 2.52 5.68 -28.20
C ILE A 242 1.91 6.02 -26.84
N TYR A 243 2.65 5.74 -25.77
CA TYR A 243 2.36 6.31 -24.47
C TYR A 243 2.99 7.69 -24.35
N ASP A 244 2.16 8.68 -24.04
CA ASP A 244 2.58 10.05 -23.73
C ASP A 244 2.94 10.14 -22.24
N THR A 245 4.24 10.24 -21.93
CA THR A 245 4.72 10.17 -20.54
C THR A 245 4.76 11.55 -19.88
N VAL A 246 4.79 12.61 -20.69
CA VAL A 246 4.86 14.01 -20.24
C VAL A 246 3.48 14.68 -20.27
N GLY A 247 2.64 14.28 -21.22
CA GLY A 247 1.32 14.86 -21.45
C GLY A 247 0.20 14.27 -20.60
N GLY A 248 -1.02 14.59 -21.01
CA GLY A 248 -2.27 14.19 -20.34
C GLY A 248 -2.85 15.23 -19.37
N THR A 249 -4.05 14.92 -18.89
CA THR A 249 -4.80 15.76 -17.94
C THR A 249 -4.74 15.14 -16.54
N GLY A 250 -4.23 15.88 -15.56
CA GLY A 250 -4.26 15.48 -14.16
C GLY A 250 -3.00 15.87 -13.39
N PRO A 251 -3.02 15.67 -12.05
CA PRO A 251 -1.87 15.98 -11.19
C PRO A 251 -0.82 14.86 -11.12
N LEU A 252 -1.12 13.67 -11.64
CA LEU A 252 -0.24 12.49 -11.56
C LEU A 252 0.62 12.34 -12.81
N THR A 253 1.89 11.97 -12.61
CA THR A 253 2.81 11.61 -13.71
C THR A 253 2.42 10.26 -14.33
N PHE A 254 2.99 9.94 -15.49
CA PHE A 254 2.72 8.67 -16.16
C PHE A 254 3.17 7.47 -15.31
N GLU A 255 4.34 7.56 -14.67
CA GLU A 255 4.88 6.53 -13.77
C GLU A 255 3.94 6.29 -12.59
N GLN A 256 3.39 7.35 -12.00
CA GLN A 256 2.42 7.26 -10.91
C GLN A 256 1.09 6.62 -11.36
N LYS A 257 0.62 6.93 -12.57
CA LYS A 257 -0.58 6.28 -13.15
C LYS A 257 -0.31 4.79 -13.41
N TYR A 258 0.85 4.47 -13.95
CA TYR A 258 1.25 3.08 -14.24
C TYR A 258 1.40 2.27 -12.94
N SER A 259 2.05 2.86 -11.93
CA SER A 259 2.14 2.34 -10.56
C SER A 259 0.76 2.00 -9.97
N ALA A 260 -0.22 2.88 -10.17
CA ALA A 260 -1.59 2.65 -9.71
C ALA A 260 -2.26 1.44 -10.39
N LEU A 261 -1.92 1.12 -11.64
CA LEU A 261 -2.44 -0.09 -12.32
C LEU A 261 -1.91 -1.37 -11.66
N PHE A 262 -0.62 -1.38 -11.27
CA PHE A 262 -0.02 -2.52 -10.57
C PHE A 262 -0.66 -2.71 -9.19
N SER A 263 -0.79 -1.63 -8.42
CA SER A 263 -1.52 -1.62 -7.15
C SER A 263 -2.96 -2.11 -7.29
N GLY A 264 -3.65 -1.65 -8.35
CA GLY A 264 -5.02 -2.01 -8.66
C GLY A 264 -5.20 -3.49 -8.96
N LYS A 265 -4.27 -4.11 -9.70
CA LYS A 265 -4.31 -5.56 -9.97
C LYS A 265 -4.27 -6.38 -8.69
N VAL A 266 -3.47 -5.97 -7.69
CA VAL A 266 -3.43 -6.66 -6.37
C VAL A 266 -4.76 -6.52 -5.65
N THR A 267 -5.30 -5.30 -5.56
CA THR A 267 -6.54 -5.02 -4.82
C THR A 267 -7.77 -5.66 -5.47
N GLY A 268 -7.80 -5.75 -6.80
CA GLY A 268 -8.86 -6.43 -7.56
C GLY A 268 -8.70 -7.95 -7.66
N SER A 269 -7.59 -8.52 -7.18
CA SER A 269 -7.33 -9.96 -7.26
C SER A 269 -8.07 -10.78 -6.19
N THR A 270 -7.94 -12.10 -6.26
CA THR A 270 -8.39 -13.04 -5.22
C THR A 270 -7.84 -12.68 -3.84
N LEU A 271 -6.59 -12.17 -3.75
CA LEU A 271 -6.03 -11.72 -2.47
C LEU A 271 -6.82 -10.54 -1.90
N GLY A 272 -7.20 -9.58 -2.73
CA GLY A 272 -8.04 -8.45 -2.33
C GLY A 272 -9.43 -8.89 -1.86
N LEU A 273 -10.03 -9.88 -2.52
CA LEU A 273 -11.30 -10.48 -2.10
C LEU A 273 -11.16 -11.17 -0.74
N ILE A 274 -10.13 -11.99 -0.54
CA ILE A 274 -9.85 -12.66 0.75
C ILE A 274 -9.68 -11.63 1.86
N SER A 275 -8.96 -10.55 1.59
CA SER A 275 -8.77 -9.46 2.55
C SER A 275 -10.07 -8.74 2.90
N THR A 276 -10.93 -8.48 1.92
CA THR A 276 -12.24 -7.87 2.13
C THR A 276 -13.14 -8.76 3.00
N VAL A 277 -13.19 -10.07 2.71
CA VAL A 277 -13.93 -11.04 3.53
C VAL A 277 -13.33 -11.17 4.93
N GLY A 278 -12.00 -11.23 5.04
CA GLY A 278 -11.28 -11.32 6.31
C GLY A 278 -11.53 -10.10 7.21
N LEU A 279 -11.57 -8.89 6.63
CA LEU A 279 -11.95 -7.67 7.32
C LEU A 279 -13.38 -7.76 7.87
N GLY A 280 -14.34 -8.18 7.03
CA GLY A 280 -15.72 -8.36 7.45
C GLY A 280 -15.86 -9.38 8.58
N LEU A 281 -15.18 -10.51 8.49
CA LEU A 281 -15.20 -11.55 9.52
C LEU A 281 -14.59 -11.06 10.83
N GLY A 282 -13.41 -10.43 10.80
CA GLY A 282 -12.78 -9.93 12.03
C GLY A 282 -13.58 -8.79 12.66
N PHE A 283 -14.28 -7.97 11.88
CA PHE A 283 -15.24 -7.00 12.40
C PHE A 283 -16.42 -7.69 13.12
N VAL A 284 -17.02 -8.72 12.53
CA VAL A 284 -18.11 -9.49 13.17
C VAL A 284 -17.63 -10.16 14.46
N ILE A 285 -16.42 -10.73 14.47
CA ILE A 285 -15.82 -11.34 15.66
C ILE A 285 -15.60 -10.29 16.75
N ALA A 286 -15.08 -9.11 16.38
CA ALA A 286 -14.88 -7.99 17.30
C ALA A 286 -16.20 -7.57 17.96
N VAL A 287 -17.22 -7.28 17.16
CA VAL A 287 -18.55 -6.86 17.65
C VAL A 287 -19.17 -7.93 18.54
N SER A 288 -19.10 -9.20 18.14
CA SER A 288 -19.70 -10.32 18.89
C SER A 288 -19.02 -10.52 20.24
N SER A 289 -17.68 -10.51 20.26
CA SER A 289 -16.89 -10.62 21.48
C SER A 289 -17.16 -9.45 22.44
N PHE A 290 -17.32 -8.26 21.87
CA PHE A 290 -17.57 -7.05 22.62
C PHE A 290 -18.98 -6.99 23.21
N LEU A 291 -20.00 -7.35 22.42
CA LEU A 291 -21.37 -7.52 22.90
C LEU A 291 -21.41 -8.50 24.06
N ALA A 292 -20.74 -9.66 23.93
CA ALA A 292 -20.66 -10.63 25.00
C ALA A 292 -20.03 -10.05 26.29
N ALA A 293 -18.96 -9.26 26.15
CA ALA A 293 -18.32 -8.58 27.29
C ALA A 293 -19.24 -7.58 27.98
N VAL A 294 -20.00 -6.79 27.21
CA VAL A 294 -21.00 -5.85 27.72
C VAL A 294 -22.15 -6.59 28.41
N THR A 295 -22.64 -7.68 27.81
CA THR A 295 -23.75 -8.45 28.39
C THR A 295 -23.43 -9.04 29.74
N GLU A 296 -22.21 -9.53 29.93
CA GLU A 296 -21.80 -10.13 31.19
C GLU A 296 -21.60 -9.14 32.33
N ARG A 297 -21.26 -7.89 32.00
CA ARG A 297 -21.09 -6.82 32.99
C ARG A 297 -22.37 -5.97 33.15
N ARG A 298 -23.49 -6.33 32.52
CA ARG A 298 -24.77 -5.58 32.58
C ARG A 298 -25.18 -5.16 33.99
N ARG A 299 -25.07 -6.09 34.95
CA ARG A 299 -25.45 -5.83 36.33
C ARG A 299 -24.56 -4.77 36.98
N GLU A 300 -23.27 -4.75 36.66
CA GLU A 300 -22.32 -3.74 37.13
C GLU A 300 -22.70 -2.36 36.56
N PHE A 301 -23.07 -2.28 35.28
CA PHE A 301 -23.58 -1.04 34.66
C PHE A 301 -24.89 -0.57 35.30
N GLY A 302 -25.81 -1.49 35.62
CA GLY A 302 -27.08 -1.17 36.30
C GLY A 302 -26.90 -0.57 37.70
N ILE A 303 -25.87 -1.03 38.43
CA ILE A 303 -25.53 -0.49 39.76
C ILE A 303 -24.87 0.90 39.63
N MET A 304 -23.94 1.08 38.69
CA MET A 304 -23.27 2.38 38.53
C MET A 304 -24.20 3.47 37.96
N SER A 305 -25.11 3.10 37.05
CA SER A 305 -26.12 4.02 36.52
C SER A 305 -27.14 4.45 37.58
N SER A 306 -27.48 3.61 38.56
CA SER A 306 -28.38 4.00 39.66
C SER A 306 -27.73 4.95 40.68
N ILE A 307 -26.40 5.00 40.73
CA ILE A 307 -25.61 5.92 41.57
C ILE A 307 -25.29 7.22 40.80
N GLY A 308 -25.62 7.31 39.51
CA GLY A 308 -25.37 8.49 38.67
C GLY A 308 -23.99 8.54 38.01
N LEU A 309 -23.25 7.42 37.98
CA LEU A 309 -21.89 7.32 37.42
C LEU A 309 -21.89 6.75 35.98
N ALA A 310 -22.94 7.00 35.21
CA ALA A 310 -23.11 6.38 33.88
C ALA A 310 -22.06 6.86 32.87
N ASP A 311 -21.66 8.13 32.94
CA ASP A 311 -20.69 8.74 32.02
C ASP A 311 -19.27 8.26 32.31
N GLU A 312 -18.87 8.14 33.58
CA GLU A 312 -17.56 7.61 33.97
C GLU A 312 -17.36 6.18 33.47
N VAL A 313 -18.41 5.37 33.53
CA VAL A 313 -18.40 3.99 33.07
C VAL A 313 -18.24 3.88 31.55
N LEU A 314 -18.86 4.79 30.80
CA LEU A 314 -18.62 4.91 29.36
C LEU A 314 -17.13 5.17 29.07
N TYR A 315 -16.49 6.09 29.80
CA TYR A 315 -15.07 6.40 29.61
C TYR A 315 -14.14 5.24 29.96
N PHE A 316 -14.36 4.53 31.09
CA PHE A 316 -13.57 3.36 31.45
C PHE A 316 -13.60 2.30 30.35
N PHE A 317 -14.79 2.08 29.82
CA PHE A 317 -15.02 1.06 28.82
C PHE A 317 -14.50 1.48 27.44
N LEU A 318 -14.62 2.75 27.07
CA LEU A 318 -14.01 3.29 25.85
C LEU A 318 -12.48 3.16 25.89
N VAL A 319 -11.85 3.41 27.04
CA VAL A 319 -10.40 3.22 27.22
C VAL A 319 -10.01 1.73 27.16
N GLU A 320 -10.77 0.82 27.78
CA GLU A 320 -10.55 -0.63 27.67
C GLU A 320 -10.61 -1.08 26.20
N SER A 321 -11.62 -0.60 25.47
CA SER A 321 -11.81 -0.87 24.04
C SER A 321 -10.66 -0.33 23.20
N ALA A 322 -10.25 0.92 23.44
CA ALA A 322 -9.15 1.55 22.73
C ALA A 322 -7.83 0.77 22.92
N LEU A 323 -7.55 0.27 24.12
CA LEU A 323 -6.39 -0.58 24.38
C LEU A 323 -6.46 -1.91 23.63
N VAL A 324 -7.64 -2.53 23.53
CA VAL A 324 -7.85 -3.75 22.73
C VAL A 324 -7.60 -3.48 21.25
N PHE A 325 -8.16 -2.42 20.69
CA PHE A 325 -7.96 -2.04 19.28
C PHE A 325 -6.49 -1.70 18.99
N LEU A 326 -5.82 -0.98 19.89
CA LEU A 326 -4.39 -0.64 19.74
C LEU A 326 -3.52 -1.90 19.78
N ALA A 327 -3.76 -2.81 20.75
CA ALA A 327 -3.04 -4.06 20.84
C ALA A 327 -3.26 -4.93 19.60
N ALA A 328 -4.51 -5.05 19.13
CA ALA A 328 -4.84 -5.79 17.93
C ALA A 328 -4.21 -5.18 16.67
N TYR A 329 -4.14 -3.85 16.58
CA TYR A 329 -3.46 -3.16 15.49
C TYR A 329 -1.97 -3.47 15.46
N VAL A 330 -1.28 -3.33 16.59
CA VAL A 330 0.16 -3.63 16.68
C VAL A 330 0.43 -5.08 16.32
N VAL A 331 -0.33 -6.02 16.89
CA VAL A 331 -0.17 -7.47 16.61
C VAL A 331 -0.48 -7.78 15.15
N GLY A 332 -1.58 -7.25 14.61
CA GLY A 332 -2.00 -7.51 13.23
C GLY A 332 -1.03 -6.94 12.20
N VAL A 333 -0.55 -5.71 12.39
CA VAL A 333 0.43 -5.07 11.50
C VAL A 333 1.80 -5.76 11.57
N ALA A 334 2.25 -6.17 12.76
CA ALA A 334 3.49 -6.93 12.91
C ALA A 334 3.39 -8.31 12.24
N ALA A 335 2.27 -9.02 12.46
CA ALA A 335 2.01 -10.30 11.82
C ALA A 335 1.94 -10.18 10.28
N ALA A 336 1.30 -9.11 9.77
CA ALA A 336 1.26 -8.83 8.34
C ALA A 336 2.66 -8.58 7.75
N GLY A 337 3.48 -7.75 8.42
CA GLY A 337 4.84 -7.47 7.99
C GLY A 337 5.70 -8.73 7.96
N ALA A 338 5.64 -9.55 9.02
CA ALA A 338 6.33 -10.83 9.07
C ALA A 338 5.85 -11.80 7.97
N ALA A 339 4.54 -11.89 7.75
CA ALA A 339 3.98 -12.76 6.71
C ALA A 339 4.43 -12.33 5.30
N VAL A 340 4.39 -11.03 4.98
CA VAL A 340 4.82 -10.53 3.66
C VAL A 340 6.32 -10.73 3.48
N ALA A 341 7.14 -10.42 4.48
CA ALA A 341 8.59 -10.60 4.41
C ALA A 341 9.03 -12.06 4.22
N LEU A 342 8.29 -13.01 4.80
CA LEU A 342 8.60 -14.44 4.68
C LEU A 342 8.08 -15.06 3.38
N VAL A 343 6.96 -14.58 2.83
CA VAL A 343 6.30 -15.19 1.68
C VAL A 343 6.69 -14.53 0.35
N ILE A 344 6.88 -13.21 0.33
CA ILE A 344 7.21 -12.45 -0.88
C ILE A 344 8.30 -11.40 -0.58
N PRO A 345 9.55 -11.83 -0.30
CA PRO A 345 10.61 -10.93 0.16
C PRO A 345 10.93 -9.80 -0.84
N ASN A 346 10.84 -10.06 -2.14
CA ASN A 346 11.28 -9.13 -3.19
C ASN A 346 10.46 -7.83 -3.25
N ILE A 347 9.19 -7.87 -2.80
CA ILE A 347 8.33 -6.68 -2.73
C ILE A 347 8.12 -6.19 -1.29
N ALA A 348 8.73 -6.86 -0.32
CA ALA A 348 8.57 -6.58 1.10
C ALA A 348 9.51 -5.45 1.55
N SER A 349 9.17 -4.20 1.21
CA SER A 349 9.92 -3.04 1.68
C SER A 349 9.35 -2.44 2.97
N LEU A 350 10.21 -1.82 3.78
CA LEU A 350 9.79 -1.10 4.97
C LEU A 350 8.78 0.02 4.62
N GLY A 351 8.99 0.70 3.48
CA GLY A 351 8.08 1.74 2.99
C GLY A 351 6.69 1.19 2.66
N ALA A 352 6.61 0.07 1.93
CA ALA A 352 5.34 -0.57 1.60
C ALA A 352 4.59 -1.04 2.85
N TRP A 353 5.30 -1.59 3.84
CA TRP A 353 4.70 -2.02 5.11
C TRP A 353 4.19 -0.84 5.93
N LEU A 354 4.97 0.24 6.06
CA LEU A 354 4.55 1.45 6.77
C LEU A 354 3.34 2.11 6.09
N GLN A 355 3.33 2.18 4.76
CA GLN A 355 2.17 2.67 4.01
C GLN A 355 0.95 1.78 4.23
N GLY A 356 1.11 0.46 4.16
CA GLY A 356 0.05 -0.51 4.44
C GLY A 356 -0.53 -0.35 5.85
N ALA A 357 0.34 -0.22 6.86
CA ALA A 357 -0.03 0.03 8.24
C ALA A 357 -0.80 1.34 8.40
N ALA A 358 -0.29 2.45 7.85
CA ALA A 358 -0.92 3.75 7.91
C ALA A 358 -2.32 3.76 7.25
N LEU A 359 -2.46 3.12 6.09
CA LEU A 359 -3.75 2.96 5.42
C LEU A 359 -4.74 2.15 6.27
N THR A 360 -4.29 1.08 6.92
CA THR A 360 -5.14 0.29 7.82
C THR A 360 -5.51 1.08 9.08
N ALA A 361 -4.60 1.90 9.62
CA ALA A 361 -4.85 2.71 10.81
C ALA A 361 -6.01 3.70 10.63
N MET A 362 -6.24 4.19 9.42
CA MET A 362 -7.36 5.08 9.11
C MET A 362 -8.73 4.44 9.36
N PHE A 363 -8.84 3.11 9.41
CA PHE A 363 -10.09 2.42 9.72
C PHE A 363 -10.33 2.26 11.24
N LEU A 364 -9.31 2.45 12.08
CA LEU A 364 -9.44 2.27 13.54
C LEU A 364 -10.52 3.15 14.18
N PRO A 365 -10.67 4.45 13.85
CA PRO A 365 -11.74 5.26 14.43
C PRO A 365 -13.14 4.73 14.08
N ALA A 366 -13.36 4.33 12.82
CA ALA A 366 -14.63 3.76 12.39
C ALA A 366 -14.93 2.43 13.12
N MET A 367 -13.93 1.55 13.21
CA MET A 367 -14.03 0.29 13.94
C MET A 367 -14.30 0.49 15.43
N ALA A 368 -13.67 1.49 16.06
CA ALA A 368 -13.90 1.82 17.46
C ALA A 368 -15.32 2.38 17.68
N ILE A 369 -15.82 3.22 16.78
CA ILE A 369 -17.19 3.74 16.88
C ILE A 369 -18.21 2.60 16.77
N VAL A 370 -18.12 1.78 15.72
CA VAL A 370 -19.13 0.75 15.48
C VAL A 370 -18.97 -0.44 16.43
N GLY A 371 -17.73 -0.86 16.68
CA GLY A 371 -17.41 -2.01 17.51
C GLY A 371 -17.56 -1.74 19.00
N ALA A 372 -17.25 -0.52 19.46
CA ALA A 372 -17.25 -0.18 20.88
C ALA A 372 -18.35 0.80 21.32
N LEU A 373 -18.48 1.93 20.64
CA LEU A 373 -19.38 2.99 21.09
C LEU A 373 -20.86 2.62 20.93
N VAL A 374 -21.24 2.03 19.79
CA VAL A 374 -22.64 1.69 19.49
C VAL A 374 -23.24 0.68 20.50
N PRO A 375 -22.59 -0.45 20.82
CA PRO A 375 -23.12 -1.39 21.81
C PRO A 375 -23.33 -0.78 23.20
N VAL A 376 -22.40 0.06 23.65
CA VAL A 376 -22.47 0.69 24.99
C VAL A 376 -23.55 1.73 25.05
N HIS A 377 -23.63 2.57 24.02
CA HIS A 377 -24.63 3.61 23.97
C HIS A 377 -26.04 3.01 24.00
N ARG A 378 -26.26 1.90 23.27
CA ARG A 378 -27.52 1.15 23.34
C ARG A 378 -27.80 0.56 24.73
N LEU A 379 -26.77 0.15 25.47
CA LEU A 379 -26.93 -0.36 26.83
C LEU A 379 -27.33 0.75 27.81
N LEU A 380 -26.66 1.90 27.74
CA LEU A 380 -26.90 3.03 28.65
C LEU A 380 -28.28 3.69 28.46
N GLN A 381 -28.89 3.51 27.29
CA GLN A 381 -30.28 3.95 27.03
C GLN A 381 -31.33 3.08 27.73
N GLN A 382 -30.97 1.91 28.26
CA GLN A 382 -31.89 1.04 28.99
C GLN A 382 -32.10 1.56 30.42
N ARG A 383 -33.31 1.37 30.97
CA ARG A 383 -33.61 1.82 32.34
C ARG A 383 -32.74 1.03 33.34
N PRO A 384 -32.18 1.66 34.39
CA PRO A 384 -31.32 0.97 35.36
C PRO A 384 -31.99 -0.29 35.97
N VAL A 385 -33.30 -0.24 36.17
CA VAL A 385 -34.08 -1.37 36.69
C VAL A 385 -34.12 -2.58 35.75
N SER A 386 -34.10 -2.38 34.42
CA SER A 386 -34.09 -3.50 33.47
C SER A 386 -32.72 -4.18 33.40
N LEU A 387 -31.63 -3.43 33.63
CA LEU A 387 -30.27 -4.00 33.67
C LEU A 387 -30.03 -4.90 34.90
N LEU A 388 -30.90 -4.82 35.91
CA LEU A 388 -30.82 -5.59 37.15
C LEU A 388 -31.83 -6.76 37.21
N GLY A 389 -32.81 -6.78 36.30
CA GLY A 389 -34.00 -7.62 36.40
C GLY A 389 -33.97 -8.93 35.61
N ASP A 390 -33.07 -9.09 34.65
CA ASP A 390 -33.00 -10.30 33.83
C ASP A 390 -32.34 -11.45 34.64
N ARG A 391 -33.13 -12.50 34.93
CA ARG A 391 -32.72 -13.74 35.60
C ARG A 391 -32.25 -14.79 34.61
#